data_AF-A0A7K3VRX6-F1
#
_entry.id   AF-A0A7K3VRX6-F1
#
_cell.length_a   1.000
_cell.length_b   1.000
_cell.length_c   1.000
_cell.angle_alpha   90.00
_cell.angle_beta   90.00
_cell.angle_gamma   90.00
#
_symmetry.space_group_name_H-M   'P 1'
#
loop_
_entity.id
_entity.type
_entity.pdbx_description
1 polymer ?
#
loop_
_entity_poly.entity_id
_entity_poly.type
_entity_poly.pdbx_seq_one_letter_code
_entity_poly.pdbx_strand_id
1 'polypeptide(L)'
;MSDVMTLREAADILGADVMTLVHIIDVGDTMPTPPVPGDFKDIVFAPGDIERFKAELRRRRFEDFKDEYADVCTEDTGPGARHLEFGPGWTAILREFCDGLRQFRDAGYKAQLRWGKEKFGALRLFTDCDDEIAAYVSERRGIAYGKSLRTCQECGELARLQFGHSICLTLCDRHKHLVGEPDPERDGIILDVDAWSRQQLGDQG
;
A
#
# COMPACT_ATOMS: atom_id res chain seq x y z
N MET A 1 -10.67 32.97 -18.22
CA MET A 1 -9.46 32.31 -17.69
C MET A 1 -9.97 31.21 -16.79
N SER A 2 -9.66 29.95 -17.11
CA SER A 2 -9.96 28.83 -16.22
C SER A 2 -9.20 29.07 -14.92
N ASP A 3 -9.92 29.16 -13.82
CA ASP A 3 -9.34 29.29 -12.49
C ASP A 3 -8.58 28.00 -12.19
N VAL A 4 -7.25 28.06 -12.22
CA VAL A 4 -6.36 26.90 -11.99
C VAL A 4 -5.76 27.05 -10.60
N MET A 5 -5.64 25.93 -9.90
CA MET A 5 -5.04 25.86 -8.57
C MET A 5 -3.62 25.34 -8.68
N THR A 6 -2.72 25.89 -7.89
CA THR A 6 -1.37 25.34 -7.72
C THR A 6 -1.42 23.99 -6.99
N LEU A 7 -0.38 23.19 -7.13
CA LEU A 7 -0.22 21.93 -6.39
C LEU A 7 -0.38 22.09 -4.86
N ARG A 8 0.11 23.20 -4.29
CA ARG A 8 -0.03 23.47 -2.85
C ARG A 8 -1.47 23.77 -2.46
N GLU A 9 -2.17 24.61 -3.21
CA GLU A 9 -3.58 24.92 -2.96
C GLU A 9 -4.45 23.66 -3.08
N ALA A 10 -4.19 22.82 -4.08
CA ALA A 10 -4.87 21.54 -4.23
C ALA A 10 -4.60 20.60 -3.05
N ALA A 11 -3.35 20.52 -2.58
CA ALA A 11 -2.96 19.72 -1.41
C ALA A 11 -3.70 20.18 -0.14
N ASP A 12 -3.78 21.49 0.09
CA ASP A 12 -4.49 22.08 1.23
C ASP A 12 -6.00 21.78 1.17
N ILE A 13 -6.63 21.92 -0.01
CA ILE A 13 -8.05 21.59 -0.22
C ILE A 13 -8.34 20.10 0.03
N LEU A 14 -7.44 19.23 -0.43
CA LEU A 14 -7.58 17.77 -0.32
C LEU A 14 -7.16 17.23 1.06
N GLY A 15 -6.59 18.08 1.93
CA GLY A 15 -6.07 17.67 3.23
C GLY A 15 -4.98 16.60 3.08
N ALA A 16 -4.11 16.74 2.09
CA ALA A 16 -2.97 15.85 1.84
C ALA A 16 -1.68 16.68 1.80
N ASP A 17 -0.53 16.05 1.98
CA ASP A 17 0.73 16.72 1.72
C ASP A 17 1.04 16.74 0.22
N VAL A 18 1.90 17.68 -0.18
CA VAL A 18 2.31 17.87 -1.58
C VAL A 18 2.94 16.61 -2.17
N MET A 19 3.74 15.87 -1.39
CA MET A 19 4.44 14.68 -1.88
C MET A 19 3.46 13.53 -2.15
N THR A 20 2.39 13.42 -1.35
CA THR A 20 1.29 12.48 -1.64
C THR A 20 0.66 12.76 -3.00
N LEU A 21 0.39 14.03 -3.33
CA LEU A 21 -0.19 14.38 -4.64
C LEU A 21 0.79 14.12 -5.79
N VAL A 22 2.07 14.48 -5.63
CA VAL A 22 3.11 14.17 -6.62
C VAL A 22 3.19 12.67 -6.87
N HIS A 23 3.17 11.87 -5.80
CA HIS A 23 3.19 10.42 -5.93
C HIS A 23 1.97 9.87 -6.68
N ILE A 24 0.76 10.38 -6.41
CA ILE A 24 -0.45 10.00 -7.17
C ILE A 24 -0.28 10.27 -8.67
N ILE A 25 0.33 11.41 -9.01
CA ILE A 25 0.60 11.80 -10.40
C ILE A 25 1.66 10.90 -11.02
N ASP A 26 2.74 10.60 -10.29
CA ASP A 26 3.81 9.71 -10.76
C ASP A 26 3.29 8.28 -11.02
N VAL A 27 2.32 7.80 -10.24
CA VAL A 27 1.63 6.52 -10.50
C VAL A 27 0.94 6.55 -11.86
N GLY A 28 0.42 7.70 -12.28
CA GLY A 28 -0.12 7.91 -13.63
C GLY A 28 -1.56 7.44 -13.85
N ASP A 29 -2.19 6.83 -12.85
CA ASP A 29 -3.58 6.35 -12.93
C ASP A 29 -4.60 7.49 -12.77
N THR A 30 -4.23 8.55 -12.04
CA THR A 30 -5.04 9.77 -11.86
C THR A 30 -4.17 11.00 -12.17
N MET A 31 -4.53 11.72 -13.23
CA MET A 31 -3.75 12.86 -13.74
C MET A 31 -4.55 14.17 -13.65
N PRO A 32 -3.88 15.31 -13.39
CA PRO A 32 -4.50 16.62 -13.57
C PRO A 32 -4.97 16.81 -15.01
N THR A 33 -6.00 17.62 -15.21
CA THR A 33 -6.48 17.95 -16.55
C THR A 33 -5.44 18.76 -17.34
N PRO A 34 -4.78 19.78 -16.74
CA PRO A 34 -3.66 20.44 -17.40
C PRO A 34 -2.46 19.49 -17.59
N PRO A 35 -1.65 19.67 -18.65
CA PRO A 35 -0.44 18.87 -18.85
C PRO A 35 0.51 18.99 -17.66
N VAL A 36 1.08 17.85 -17.25
CA VAL A 36 2.05 17.79 -16.14
C VAL A 36 3.42 18.26 -16.65
N PRO A 37 3.99 19.35 -16.08
CA PRO A 37 5.33 19.82 -16.42
C PRO A 37 6.43 18.91 -15.85
N GLY A 38 7.67 19.13 -16.28
CA GLY A 38 8.83 18.37 -15.78
C GLY A 38 9.24 18.73 -14.35
N ASP A 39 8.97 19.95 -13.89
CA ASP A 39 9.14 20.35 -12.48
C ASP A 39 7.79 20.25 -11.77
N PHE A 40 7.72 19.43 -10.71
CA PHE A 40 6.49 19.21 -9.96
C PHE A 40 5.92 20.50 -9.34
N LYS A 41 6.77 21.52 -9.10
CA LYS A 41 6.32 22.81 -8.54
C LYS A 41 5.37 23.57 -9.46
N ASP A 42 5.45 23.29 -10.75
CA ASP A 42 4.64 23.95 -11.77
C ASP A 42 3.33 23.17 -12.07
N ILE A 43 3.09 22.06 -11.37
CA ILE A 43 1.84 21.31 -11.50
C ILE A 43 0.66 22.18 -11.05
N VAL A 44 -0.36 22.22 -11.90
CA VAL A 44 -1.62 22.92 -11.64
C VAL A 44 -2.82 22.00 -11.87
N PHE A 45 -3.90 22.31 -11.16
CA PHE A 45 -5.15 21.55 -11.14
C PHE A 45 -6.29 22.40 -11.67
N ALA A 46 -7.12 21.82 -12.53
CA ALA A 46 -8.43 22.37 -12.84
C ALA A 46 -9.42 22.09 -11.69
N PRO A 47 -10.51 22.86 -11.55
CA PRO A 47 -11.49 22.65 -10.48
C PRO A 47 -12.08 21.22 -10.44
N GLY A 48 -12.28 20.60 -11.61
CA GLY A 48 -12.77 19.23 -11.71
C GLY A 48 -11.76 18.15 -11.28
N ASP A 49 -10.48 18.48 -11.15
CA ASP A 49 -9.45 17.54 -10.70
C ASP A 49 -9.60 17.20 -9.21
N ILE A 50 -10.10 18.14 -8.41
CA ILE A 50 -10.23 17.97 -6.96
C ILE A 50 -11.08 16.75 -6.61
N GLU A 51 -12.24 16.57 -7.24
CA GLU A 51 -13.10 15.41 -6.95
C GLU A 51 -12.46 14.08 -7.38
N ARG A 52 -11.70 14.07 -8.48
CA ARG A 52 -10.98 12.86 -8.92
C ARG A 52 -9.86 12.49 -7.96
N PHE A 53 -9.06 13.47 -7.55
CA PHE A 53 -7.98 13.26 -6.58
C PHE A 53 -8.51 12.94 -5.19
N LYS A 54 -9.67 13.49 -4.80
CA LYS A 54 -10.35 13.12 -3.56
C LYS A 54 -10.77 11.66 -3.55
N ALA A 55 -11.32 11.15 -4.64
CA ALA A 55 -11.65 9.73 -4.78
C ALA A 55 -10.39 8.84 -4.72
N GLU A 56 -9.30 9.25 -5.36
CA GLU A 56 -8.03 8.52 -5.31
C GLU A 56 -7.39 8.55 -3.92
N LEU A 57 -7.46 9.67 -3.21
CA LEU A 57 -7.01 9.77 -1.81
C LEU A 57 -7.84 8.87 -0.89
N ARG A 58 -9.16 8.86 -1.05
CA ARG A 58 -10.06 7.95 -0.31
C ARG A 58 -9.65 6.49 -0.51
N ARG A 59 -9.35 6.10 -1.76
CA ARG A 59 -8.85 4.77 -2.11
C ARG A 59 -7.51 4.46 -1.44
N ARG A 60 -6.53 5.38 -1.50
CA ARG A 60 -5.19 5.20 -0.90
C ARG A 60 -5.18 5.22 0.62
N ARG A 61 -6.15 5.90 1.24
CA ARG A 61 -6.37 5.90 2.69
C ARG A 61 -7.15 4.69 3.18
N PHE A 62 -7.60 3.84 2.26
CA PHE A 62 -8.39 2.65 2.51
C PHE A 62 -9.70 2.96 3.28
N GLU A 63 -10.32 4.12 3.08
CA GLU A 63 -11.47 4.54 3.89
C GLU A 63 -12.63 3.55 3.78
N ASP A 64 -13.03 3.16 2.55
CA ASP A 64 -14.11 2.18 2.34
C ASP A 64 -13.79 0.83 2.98
N PHE A 65 -12.52 0.41 2.93
CA PHE A 65 -12.09 -0.84 3.57
C PHE A 65 -12.15 -0.72 5.09
N LYS A 66 -11.70 0.39 5.67
CA LYS A 66 -11.72 0.62 7.12
C LYS A 66 -13.16 0.70 7.65
N ASP A 67 -14.05 1.36 6.90
CA ASP A 67 -15.47 1.42 7.23
C ASP A 67 -16.09 0.03 7.20
N GLU A 68 -15.83 -0.73 6.13
CA GLU A 68 -16.39 -2.06 5.95
C GLU A 68 -15.87 -3.07 6.97
N TYR A 69 -14.58 -3.03 7.33
CA TYR A 69 -13.92 -4.01 8.20
C TYR A 69 -13.63 -3.48 9.62
N ALA A 70 -14.31 -2.43 10.08
CA ALA A 70 -14.09 -1.81 11.40
C ALA A 70 -14.24 -2.80 12.58
N ASP A 71 -14.94 -3.91 12.35
CA ASP A 71 -15.20 -4.99 13.29
C ASP A 71 -14.00 -5.93 13.49
N VAL A 72 -13.03 -5.94 12.57
CA VAL A 72 -11.77 -6.73 12.65
C VAL A 72 -10.51 -5.93 12.30
N CYS A 73 -10.64 -4.67 11.92
CA CYS A 73 -9.52 -3.77 11.63
C CYS A 73 -9.60 -2.59 12.60
N THR A 74 -8.62 -2.50 13.50
CA THR A 74 -8.54 -1.43 14.49
C THR A 74 -7.13 -0.88 14.46
N GLU A 75 -6.97 0.31 13.90
CA GLU A 75 -5.66 0.95 13.79
C GLU A 75 -5.05 1.26 15.16
N ASP A 76 -3.71 1.34 15.18
CA ASP A 76 -3.00 1.81 16.36
C ASP A 76 -3.30 3.28 16.61
N THR A 77 -3.32 3.68 17.88
CA THR A 77 -3.60 5.05 18.31
C THR A 77 -2.48 5.57 19.21
N GLY A 78 -2.25 6.88 19.21
CA GLY A 78 -1.24 7.54 20.04
C GLY A 78 0.11 7.76 19.33
N PRO A 79 1.14 8.21 20.07
CA PRO A 79 2.46 8.48 19.52
C PRO A 79 3.07 7.24 18.88
N GLY A 80 3.47 7.34 17.61
CA GLY A 80 4.02 6.21 16.86
C GLY A 80 2.98 5.24 16.27
N ALA A 81 1.70 5.64 16.25
CA ALA A 81 0.65 4.91 15.55
C ALA A 81 1.07 4.56 14.12
N ARG A 82 0.81 3.32 13.73
CA ARG A 82 1.06 2.79 12.39
C ARG A 82 -0.26 2.59 11.67
N HIS A 83 -0.20 2.80 10.37
CA HIS A 83 -1.35 2.69 9.48
C HIS A 83 -1.10 1.62 8.42
N LEU A 84 -2.03 1.49 7.48
CA LEU A 84 -1.81 0.73 6.26
C LEU A 84 -0.88 1.53 5.33
N GLU A 85 0.39 1.16 5.30
CA GLU A 85 1.48 1.85 4.62
C GLU A 85 1.91 1.07 3.36
N PHE A 86 1.00 0.92 2.41
CA PHE A 86 1.23 0.25 1.13
C PHE A 86 0.23 0.74 0.08
N GLY A 87 0.50 0.48 -1.19
CA GLY A 87 -0.37 0.92 -2.29
C GLY A 87 -1.76 0.25 -2.29
N PRO A 88 -2.78 0.89 -2.89
CA PRO A 88 -4.17 0.44 -2.81
C PRO A 88 -4.47 -0.82 -3.63
N GLY A 89 -3.57 -1.26 -4.51
CA GLY A 89 -3.70 -2.47 -5.31
C GLY A 89 -3.78 -3.75 -4.48
N TRP A 90 -3.33 -3.72 -3.22
CA TRP A 90 -3.44 -4.86 -2.31
C TRP A 90 -4.74 -4.89 -1.48
N THR A 91 -5.68 -3.97 -1.72
CA THR A 91 -6.96 -3.93 -0.97
C THR A 91 -7.73 -5.25 -1.06
N ALA A 92 -7.74 -5.92 -2.22
CA ALA A 92 -8.42 -7.21 -2.37
C ALA A 92 -7.80 -8.30 -1.48
N ILE A 93 -6.47 -8.34 -1.38
CA ILE A 93 -5.75 -9.27 -0.49
C ILE A 93 -6.12 -8.97 0.97
N LEU A 94 -6.21 -7.69 1.32
CA LEU A 94 -6.56 -7.25 2.67
C LEU A 94 -7.97 -7.66 3.08
N ARG A 95 -8.93 -7.54 2.15
CA ARG A 95 -10.33 -7.97 2.32
C ARG A 95 -10.42 -9.47 2.62
N GLU A 96 -9.81 -10.29 1.77
CA GLU A 96 -9.78 -11.75 1.99
C GLU A 96 -9.10 -12.16 3.30
N PHE A 97 -8.06 -11.43 3.70
CA PHE A 97 -7.39 -11.64 4.97
C PHE A 97 -8.34 -11.35 6.14
N CYS A 98 -9.02 -10.20 6.11
CA CYS A 98 -9.94 -9.77 7.16
C CYS A 98 -11.24 -10.59 7.20
N ASP A 99 -11.71 -11.11 6.08
CA ASP A 99 -12.78 -12.11 6.07
C ASP A 99 -12.38 -13.38 6.85
N GLY A 100 -11.09 -13.74 6.78
CA GLY A 100 -10.54 -14.81 7.62
C GLY A 100 -10.54 -14.45 9.10
N LEU A 101 -10.19 -13.22 9.46
CA LEU A 101 -10.23 -12.75 10.86
C LEU A 101 -11.66 -12.74 11.41
N ARG A 102 -12.64 -12.35 10.59
CA ARG A 102 -14.07 -12.36 10.97
C ARG A 102 -14.54 -13.74 11.38
N GLN A 103 -14.14 -14.78 10.66
CA GLN A 103 -14.49 -16.17 10.99
C GLN A 103 -14.01 -16.55 12.40
N PHE A 104 -12.80 -16.15 12.79
CA PHE A 104 -12.29 -16.38 14.15
C PHE A 104 -13.03 -15.55 15.19
N ARG A 105 -13.33 -14.28 14.88
CA ARG A 105 -14.10 -13.43 15.80
C ARG A 105 -15.51 -13.95 16.03
N ASP A 106 -16.19 -14.41 14.99
CA ASP A 106 -17.54 -14.97 15.09
C ASP A 106 -17.54 -16.29 15.89
N ALA A 107 -16.40 -16.99 15.94
CA ALA A 107 -16.18 -18.14 16.82
C ALA A 107 -15.78 -17.75 18.26
N GLY A 108 -15.73 -16.46 18.59
CA GLY A 108 -15.48 -15.95 19.94
C GLY A 108 -14.01 -15.62 20.25
N TYR A 109 -13.11 -15.72 19.28
CA TYR A 109 -11.69 -15.38 19.48
C TYR A 109 -11.40 -13.91 19.21
N LYS A 110 -10.39 -13.36 19.89
CA LYS A 110 -9.78 -12.10 19.49
C LYS A 110 -8.97 -12.32 18.22
N ALA A 111 -9.30 -11.60 17.16
CA ALA A 111 -8.56 -11.62 15.89
C ALA A 111 -8.72 -10.26 15.20
N GLN A 112 -7.68 -9.42 15.26
CA GLN A 112 -7.71 -8.07 14.71
C GLN A 112 -6.48 -7.77 13.85
N LEU A 113 -6.71 -7.12 12.71
CA LEU A 113 -5.69 -6.40 11.97
C LEU A 113 -5.43 -5.06 12.67
N ARG A 114 -4.15 -4.78 12.95
CA ARG A 114 -3.69 -3.54 13.59
C ARG A 114 -3.15 -2.55 12.58
N TRP A 115 -2.21 -3.01 11.75
CA TRP A 115 -1.58 -2.20 10.71
C TRP A 115 -0.87 -3.10 9.70
N GLY A 116 -0.33 -2.51 8.64
CA GLY A 116 0.47 -3.25 7.68
C GLY A 116 1.35 -2.31 6.87
N LYS A 117 2.40 -2.85 6.27
CA LYS A 117 3.33 -2.07 5.45
C LYS A 117 3.84 -2.86 4.26
N GLU A 118 4.27 -2.13 3.25
CA GLU A 118 5.16 -2.63 2.22
C GLU A 118 6.56 -2.86 2.84
N LYS A 119 7.19 -3.98 2.49
CA LYS A 119 8.61 -4.24 2.78
C LYS A 119 9.22 -5.11 1.67
N PHE A 120 10.15 -4.53 0.90
CA PHE A 120 10.90 -5.19 -0.18
C PHE A 120 10.01 -5.82 -1.27
N GLY A 121 9.01 -5.08 -1.71
CA GLY A 121 7.97 -5.45 -2.66
C GLY A 121 6.90 -6.38 -2.11
N ALA A 122 6.77 -6.56 -0.79
CA ALA A 122 5.84 -7.51 -0.21
C ALA A 122 5.01 -6.93 0.94
N LEU A 123 3.78 -7.42 1.09
CA LEU A 123 2.86 -7.02 2.14
C LEU A 123 3.22 -7.69 3.47
N ARG A 124 3.38 -6.88 4.52
CA ARG A 124 3.54 -7.35 5.91
C ARG A 124 2.38 -6.86 6.75
N LEU A 125 1.63 -7.80 7.34
CA LEU A 125 0.48 -7.53 8.20
C LEU A 125 0.80 -7.79 9.66
N PHE A 126 0.32 -6.91 10.52
CA PHE A 126 0.49 -6.97 11.97
C PHE A 126 -0.87 -7.12 12.62
N THR A 127 -1.02 -8.17 13.42
CA THR A 127 -2.28 -8.60 14.01
C THR A 127 -2.16 -8.72 15.52
N ASP A 128 -3.30 -8.59 16.18
CA ASP A 128 -3.50 -8.89 17.59
C ASP A 128 -4.54 -10.02 17.67
N CYS A 129 -4.14 -11.17 18.20
CA CYS A 129 -4.99 -12.36 18.26
C CYS A 129 -4.70 -13.22 19.48
N ASP A 130 -5.66 -14.07 19.85
CA ASP A 130 -5.47 -15.06 20.91
C ASP A 130 -4.40 -16.10 20.53
N ASP A 131 -3.69 -16.62 21.52
CA ASP A 131 -2.59 -17.58 21.35
C ASP A 131 -3.08 -18.88 20.69
N GLU A 132 -4.31 -19.31 21.00
CA GLU A 132 -4.92 -20.52 20.46
C GLU A 132 -5.08 -20.49 18.93
N ILE A 133 -5.23 -19.30 18.34
CA ILE A 133 -5.39 -19.12 16.89
C ILE A 133 -4.16 -18.52 16.22
N ALA A 134 -3.10 -18.21 16.97
CA ALA A 134 -1.92 -17.50 16.47
C ALA A 134 -1.26 -18.19 15.26
N ALA A 135 -1.18 -19.54 15.28
CA ALA A 135 -0.65 -20.31 14.16
C ALA A 135 -1.49 -20.15 12.88
N TYR A 136 -2.82 -20.18 13.00
CA TYR A 136 -3.73 -20.00 11.88
C TYR A 136 -3.69 -18.57 11.32
N VAL A 137 -3.66 -17.55 12.19
CA VAL A 137 -3.49 -16.15 11.77
C VAL A 137 -2.14 -15.96 11.07
N SER A 138 -1.08 -16.61 11.57
CA SER A 138 0.24 -16.61 10.92
C SER A 138 0.20 -17.23 9.52
N GLU A 139 -0.47 -18.36 9.33
CA GLU A 139 -0.65 -18.99 8.02
C GLU A 139 -1.40 -18.05 7.06
N ARG A 140 -2.50 -17.43 7.50
CA ARG A 140 -3.27 -16.46 6.71
C ARG A 140 -2.42 -15.26 6.29
N ARG A 141 -1.53 -14.76 7.17
CA ARG A 141 -0.55 -13.72 6.81
C ARG A 141 0.44 -14.21 5.77
N GLY A 142 0.90 -15.47 5.85
CA GLY A 142 1.75 -16.09 4.84
C GLY A 142 1.08 -16.19 3.47
N ILE A 143 -0.22 -16.50 3.43
CA ILE A 143 -1.01 -16.50 2.19
C ILE A 143 -1.10 -15.08 1.62
N ALA A 144 -1.45 -14.09 2.44
CA ALA A 144 -1.51 -12.68 2.01
C ALA A 144 -0.16 -12.17 1.48
N TYR A 145 0.93 -12.49 2.17
CA TYR A 145 2.29 -12.23 1.73
C TYR A 145 2.56 -12.87 0.35
N GLY A 146 2.28 -14.16 0.19
CA GLY A 146 2.49 -14.89 -1.06
C GLY A 146 1.65 -14.37 -2.24
N LYS A 147 0.46 -13.83 -1.99
CA LYS A 147 -0.36 -13.13 -3.00
C LYS A 147 0.24 -11.78 -3.38
N SER A 148 0.74 -11.02 -2.41
CA SER A 148 1.31 -9.69 -2.64
C SER A 148 2.53 -9.71 -3.58
N LEU A 149 3.34 -10.78 -3.53
CA LEU A 149 4.53 -10.96 -4.38
C LEU A 149 4.23 -11.08 -5.89
N ARG A 150 2.95 -11.24 -6.25
CA ARG A 150 2.50 -11.36 -7.65
C ARG A 150 1.41 -10.34 -8.00
N THR A 151 1.16 -9.38 -7.13
CA THR A 151 0.06 -8.42 -7.27
C THR A 151 0.64 -7.02 -7.24
N CYS A 152 0.33 -6.20 -8.24
CA CYS A 152 0.81 -4.82 -8.31
C CYS A 152 0.30 -4.07 -7.09
N GLN A 153 1.19 -3.44 -6.32
CA GLN A 153 0.75 -2.69 -5.14
C GLN A 153 -0.09 -1.46 -5.49
N GLU A 154 -0.02 -0.92 -6.71
CA GLU A 154 -0.80 0.26 -7.09
C GLU A 154 -2.19 -0.09 -7.64
N CYS A 155 -2.27 -0.99 -8.62
CA CYS A 155 -3.55 -1.32 -9.27
C CYS A 155 -4.15 -2.69 -8.95
N GLY A 156 -3.40 -3.63 -8.39
CA GLY A 156 -3.89 -4.98 -8.11
C GLY A 156 -3.77 -5.97 -9.28
N GLU A 157 -3.27 -5.55 -10.43
CA GLU A 157 -3.01 -6.43 -11.58
C GLU A 157 -1.85 -7.40 -11.33
N LEU A 158 -1.72 -8.44 -12.16
CA LEU A 158 -0.59 -9.37 -12.10
C LEU A 158 0.75 -8.63 -12.24
N ALA A 159 1.70 -8.95 -11.37
CA ALA A 159 2.95 -8.23 -11.23
C ALA A 159 4.13 -9.14 -10.87
N ARG A 160 5.31 -8.56 -10.86
CA ARG A 160 6.55 -9.14 -10.36
C ARG A 160 7.34 -8.07 -9.60
N LEU A 161 8.31 -8.50 -8.81
CA LEU A 161 9.23 -7.56 -8.16
C LEU A 161 10.02 -6.80 -9.24
N GLN A 162 9.97 -5.48 -9.20
CA GLN A 162 10.80 -4.60 -10.03
C GLN A 162 11.89 -4.02 -9.13
N PHE A 163 13.13 -4.03 -9.61
CA PHE A 163 14.26 -3.40 -8.95
C PHE A 163 14.62 -2.10 -9.66
N GLY A 164 14.93 -1.09 -8.86
CA GLY A 164 15.60 0.11 -9.30
C GLY A 164 16.68 0.53 -8.30
N HIS A 165 17.14 1.77 -8.39
CA HIS A 165 18.20 2.26 -7.52
C HIS A 165 17.71 2.41 -6.07
N SER A 166 18.14 1.50 -5.20
CA SER A 166 17.78 1.45 -3.76
C SER A 166 16.28 1.30 -3.45
N ILE A 167 15.48 0.88 -4.42
CA ILE A 167 14.05 0.61 -4.25
C ILE A 167 13.69 -0.70 -4.96
N CYS A 168 12.82 -1.50 -4.35
CA CYS A 168 12.19 -2.63 -5.02
C CYS A 168 10.73 -2.74 -4.63
N LEU A 169 9.86 -2.90 -5.62
CA LEU A 169 8.41 -2.87 -5.46
C LEU A 169 7.78 -3.94 -6.35
N THR A 170 6.72 -4.61 -5.89
CA THR A 170 5.97 -5.51 -6.78
C THR A 170 4.99 -4.70 -7.62
N LEU A 171 5.31 -4.56 -8.91
CA LEU A 171 4.60 -3.69 -9.85
C LEU A 171 4.37 -4.38 -11.18
N CYS A 172 3.26 -4.07 -11.83
CA CYS A 172 2.98 -4.51 -13.19
C CYS A 172 3.77 -3.67 -14.20
N ASP A 173 3.76 -4.05 -15.48
CA ASP A 173 4.52 -3.35 -16.52
C ASP A 173 4.06 -1.89 -16.72
N ARG A 174 2.83 -1.54 -16.34
CA ARG A 174 2.32 -0.16 -16.37
C ARG A 174 2.96 0.72 -15.29
N HIS A 175 3.28 0.15 -14.13
CA HIS A 175 3.74 0.90 -12.97
C HIS A 175 5.23 0.73 -12.67
N LYS A 176 5.94 -0.14 -13.40
CA LYS A 176 7.37 -0.41 -13.17
C LYS A 176 8.27 0.83 -13.22
N HIS A 177 7.84 1.92 -13.86
CA HIS A 177 8.60 3.17 -13.88
C HIS A 177 8.74 3.81 -12.48
N LEU A 178 7.90 3.42 -11.52
CA LEU A 178 7.97 3.91 -10.14
C LEU A 178 9.25 3.51 -9.40
N VAL A 179 9.96 2.47 -9.86
CA VAL A 179 11.30 2.15 -9.31
C VAL A 179 12.43 2.93 -9.99
N GLY A 180 12.12 3.81 -10.96
CA GLY A 180 13.10 4.51 -11.77
C GLY A 180 13.57 3.68 -12.96
N GLU A 181 14.88 3.70 -13.25
CA GLU A 181 15.48 2.82 -14.26
C GLU A 181 15.44 1.36 -13.76
N PRO A 182 14.72 0.46 -14.46
CA PRO A 182 14.64 -0.94 -14.05
C PRO A 182 16.00 -1.64 -14.14
N ASP A 183 16.24 -2.61 -13.27
CA ASP A 183 17.37 -3.53 -13.29
C ASP A 183 16.91 -4.94 -13.74
N PRO A 184 16.98 -5.25 -15.05
CA PRO A 184 16.42 -6.49 -15.59
C PRO A 184 17.11 -7.75 -15.08
N GLU A 185 18.34 -7.65 -14.56
CA GLU A 185 19.07 -8.81 -14.03
C GLU A 185 18.52 -9.25 -12.67
N ARG A 186 17.88 -8.33 -11.94
CA ARG A 186 17.33 -8.57 -10.60
C ARG A 186 15.81 -8.64 -10.57
N ASP A 187 15.14 -8.13 -11.59
CA ASP A 187 13.68 -8.18 -11.71
C ASP A 187 13.13 -9.60 -11.55
N GLY A 188 12.04 -9.72 -10.79
CA GLY A 188 11.37 -10.98 -10.51
C GLY A 188 12.05 -11.87 -9.47
N ILE A 189 13.25 -11.53 -8.97
CA ILE A 189 13.92 -12.28 -7.90
C ILE A 189 13.25 -11.97 -6.56
N ILE A 190 12.38 -12.86 -6.08
CA ILE A 190 11.74 -12.71 -4.77
C ILE A 190 12.80 -12.72 -3.67
N LEU A 191 12.86 -11.65 -2.87
CA LEU A 191 13.69 -11.57 -1.68
C LEU A 191 12.98 -12.27 -0.51
N ASP A 192 13.48 -13.44 -0.09
CA ASP A 192 13.04 -14.07 1.16
C ASP A 192 13.74 -13.42 2.37
N VAL A 193 13.18 -12.29 2.78
CA VAL A 193 13.68 -11.50 3.91
C VAL A 193 13.56 -12.27 5.23
N ASP A 194 12.60 -13.20 5.34
CA ASP A 194 12.43 -13.99 6.56
C ASP A 194 13.50 -15.09 6.64
N ALA A 195 13.85 -15.73 5.53
CA ALA A 195 14.98 -16.64 5.47
C ALA A 195 16.29 -15.94 5.81
N TRP A 196 16.52 -14.74 5.24
CA TRP A 196 17.69 -13.94 5.56
C TRP A 196 17.72 -13.52 7.05
N SER A 197 16.59 -13.09 7.60
CA SER A 197 16.50 -12.69 9.02
C SER A 197 16.72 -13.88 9.97
N ARG A 198 16.21 -15.08 9.62
CA ARG A 198 16.47 -16.32 10.36
C ARG A 198 17.95 -16.69 10.36
N GLN A 199 18.65 -16.52 9.24
CA GLN A 199 20.11 -16.75 9.16
C GLN A 199 20.87 -15.79 10.08
N GLN A 200 20.54 -14.49 10.06
CA GLN A 200 21.21 -13.51 10.93
C GLN A 200 20.98 -13.73 12.42
N LEU A 201 19.80 -14.22 12.82
CA LEU A 201 19.51 -14.56 14.21
C LEU A 201 20.10 -15.91 14.64
N GLY A 202 20.27 -16.84 13.69
CA GLY A 202 20.94 -18.13 13.92
C GLY A 202 22.46 -18.03 14.08
N ASP A 203 23.08 -17.02 13.46
CA ASP A 203 24.53 -16.74 13.55
C ASP A 203 24.92 -15.93 14.81
N GLN A 204 23.97 -15.65 15.72
CA GLN A 204 24.22 -15.01 17.03
C GLN A 204 24.26 -16.03 18.20
N GLY A 205 24.34 -17.33 17.90
CA GLY A 205 24.46 -18.42 18.87
C GLY A 205 25.90 -18.82 19.16
#